data_AF-A0A8C6DIW0-F1
#
_entry.id   AF-A0A8C6DIW0-F1
#
_cell.length_a   1.000
_cell.length_b   1.000
_cell.length_c   1.000
_cell.angle_alpha   90.00
_cell.angle_beta   90.00
_cell.angle_gamma   90.00
#
_symmetry.space_group_name_H-M   'P 1'
#
loop_
_entity.id
_entity.type
_entity.pdbx_description
1 polymer ?
#
loop_
_entity_poly.entity_id
_entity_poly.type
_entity_poly.pdbx_seq_one_letter_code
_entity_poly.pdbx_strand_id
1 'polypeptide(L)'
;MAALAVVFLLLWAASWPSASASGEEFWPGQSAADILSGAASRRRYLLYDVNPPEGFNLRRDVYIRIASLLKTLLKTEEWVLVLPPWGRLYHWQSPDIHQVRIPWSDFFDLPSLNRNIPVIEYEQFIAESGGPFIDQVYVLQGYAEGWKEGAWEEKIDSRPCIEPPLYSQDKHEYYRGWFWGYEETRGLNVSCLSVQGSASIIAPVLLRNTSARSVMLDRAENLLHDHYGGKEYWDTRRSMVFAKHLRVVGDEFRSRYLNSTDVADGIPFEEDWTQMKSWRSCTGCCLRWCGSNPRGRSWSSTRTGAWPSWTSGSVRMPGFLSAHRSPRSPFEFTRRGRFWAWTPRQHTTGSAGTRRRRVSSPLTGGLHTEPTQLPEDTYPLPDLRLGTPRSGTVCILGPVVSL
;
A
#
# COMPACT_ATOMS: atom_id res chain seq x y z
N MET A 1 -73.15 19.27 -7.21
CA MET A 1 -71.89 18.73 -7.79
C MET A 1 -70.67 19.49 -7.24
N ALA A 2 -70.52 19.59 -5.91
CA ALA A 2 -69.38 20.27 -5.27
C ALA A 2 -69.09 19.73 -3.85
N ALA A 3 -69.60 18.55 -3.51
CA ALA A 3 -69.44 17.94 -2.18
C ALA A 3 -68.75 16.55 -2.22
N LEU A 4 -68.31 16.10 -3.40
CA LEU A 4 -67.62 14.81 -3.60
C LEU A 4 -66.14 14.95 -3.99
N ALA A 5 -65.63 16.17 -4.16
CA ALA A 5 -64.24 16.42 -4.54
C ALA A 5 -63.30 16.75 -3.35
N VAL A 6 -63.83 16.95 -2.13
CA VAL A 6 -63.02 17.36 -0.96
C VAL A 6 -62.63 16.17 -0.08
N VAL A 7 -63.25 15.00 -0.25
CA VAL A 7 -62.92 13.79 0.53
C VAL A 7 -61.73 13.00 -0.05
N PHE A 8 -61.37 13.23 -1.33
CA PHE A 8 -60.24 12.53 -1.96
C PHE A 8 -58.87 13.21 -1.78
N LEU A 9 -58.83 14.43 -1.23
CA LEU A 9 -57.57 15.17 -0.99
C LEU A 9 -57.08 15.10 0.47
N LEU A 10 -57.84 14.48 1.38
CA LEU A 10 -57.45 14.32 2.79
C LEU A 10 -56.94 12.92 3.15
N LEU A 11 -56.85 11.99 2.18
CA LEU A 11 -56.33 10.63 2.36
C LEU A 11 -54.93 10.42 1.78
N TRP A 12 -54.26 11.47 1.30
CA TRP A 12 -52.91 11.42 0.70
C TRP A 12 -51.86 12.27 1.46
N ALA A 13 -52.14 12.62 2.71
CA ALA A 13 -51.22 13.38 3.57
C ALA A 13 -50.82 12.61 4.85
N ALA A 14 -50.97 11.29 4.88
CA ALA A 14 -50.68 10.44 6.04
C ALA A 14 -49.52 9.46 5.80
N SER A 15 -48.56 9.82 4.95
CA SER A 15 -47.38 8.98 4.70
C SER A 15 -46.13 9.82 4.50
N TRP A 16 -45.69 10.49 5.57
CA TRP A 16 -44.31 10.93 5.76
C TRP A 16 -43.96 10.77 7.25
N PRO A 17 -43.02 9.88 7.62
CA PRO A 17 -42.48 9.90 8.96
C PRO A 17 -41.59 11.12 9.13
N SER A 18 -41.84 11.87 10.19
CA SER A 18 -40.99 12.96 10.66
C SER A 18 -39.62 12.42 11.06
N ALA A 19 -38.55 13.07 10.60
CA ALA A 19 -37.20 12.83 11.08
C ALA A 19 -37.08 13.40 12.51
N SER A 20 -37.17 12.52 13.51
CA SER A 20 -36.74 12.78 14.88
C SER A 20 -35.62 11.81 15.22
N ALA A 21 -34.41 12.35 15.35
CA ALA A 21 -33.26 11.66 15.88
C ALA A 21 -33.46 11.45 17.40
N SER A 22 -33.66 10.21 17.81
CA SER A 22 -33.47 9.74 19.17
C SER A 22 -33.00 8.30 19.10
N GLY A 23 -31.89 7.99 19.76
CA GLY A 23 -31.26 6.67 19.73
C GLY A 23 -32.25 5.57 20.15
N GLU A 24 -32.40 4.56 19.31
CA GLU A 24 -33.13 3.35 19.64
C GLU A 24 -32.15 2.27 20.08
N GLU A 25 -32.33 1.84 21.32
CA GLU A 25 -31.78 0.61 21.89
C GLU A 25 -32.31 -0.60 21.10
N PHE A 26 -31.41 -1.54 20.82
CA PHE A 26 -31.67 -2.73 20.03
C PHE A 26 -32.50 -3.75 20.82
N TRP A 27 -33.68 -4.13 20.29
CA TRP A 27 -34.51 -5.23 20.81
C TRP A 27 -34.53 -6.40 19.83
N PRO A 28 -34.39 -7.67 20.28
CA PRO A 28 -34.33 -8.81 19.38
C PRO A 28 -35.76 -9.30 19.05
N GLY A 29 -36.10 -9.22 17.77
CA GLY A 29 -37.33 -9.76 17.21
C GLY A 29 -37.14 -10.08 15.73
N GLN A 30 -36.30 -11.08 15.42
CA GLN A 30 -36.13 -11.58 14.06
C GLN A 30 -36.92 -12.89 13.87
N SER A 31 -37.63 -12.95 12.75
CA SER A 31 -38.52 -14.05 12.34
C SER A 31 -37.74 -15.34 12.10
N ALA A 32 -38.34 -16.49 12.41
CA ALA A 32 -37.77 -17.82 12.20
C ALA A 32 -37.42 -18.13 10.72
N ALA A 33 -37.90 -17.33 9.76
CA ALA A 33 -37.53 -17.44 8.36
C ALA A 33 -36.13 -16.86 8.05
N ASP A 34 -35.66 -15.86 8.80
CA ASP A 34 -34.30 -15.30 8.66
C ASP A 34 -33.24 -16.25 9.26
N ILE A 35 -33.64 -17.08 10.21
CA ILE A 35 -32.81 -18.12 10.85
C ILE A 35 -32.45 -19.25 9.87
N LEU A 36 -33.23 -19.46 8.81
CA LEU A 36 -33.04 -20.57 7.86
C LEU A 36 -32.28 -20.19 6.57
N SER A 37 -32.07 -18.89 6.31
CA SER A 37 -31.07 -18.43 5.32
C SER A 37 -29.73 -18.09 5.99
N GLY A 38 -29.73 -17.84 7.30
CA GLY A 38 -28.55 -17.75 8.15
C GLY A 38 -28.21 -19.10 8.79
N ALA A 39 -27.87 -20.12 8.00
CA ALA A 39 -26.90 -21.09 8.49
C ALA A 39 -25.63 -20.28 8.72
N ALA A 40 -25.46 -19.72 9.94
CA ALA A 40 -24.32 -18.91 10.32
C ALA A 40 -23.08 -19.68 9.86
N SER A 41 -22.46 -19.21 8.78
CA SER A 41 -21.42 -19.98 8.10
C SER A 41 -20.41 -20.40 9.15
N ARG A 42 -20.13 -21.71 9.24
CA ARG A 42 -19.18 -22.29 10.20
C ARG A 42 -17.75 -21.77 9.97
N ARG A 43 -17.55 -20.95 8.93
CA ARG A 43 -16.30 -20.28 8.63
C ARG A 43 -15.84 -19.36 9.75
N ARG A 44 -14.52 -19.28 9.87
CA ARG A 44 -13.81 -18.38 10.79
C ARG A 44 -13.34 -17.14 10.03
N TYR A 45 -13.20 -16.03 10.75
CA TYR A 45 -12.86 -14.72 10.20
C TYR A 45 -11.45 -14.34 10.63
N LEU A 46 -10.58 -14.07 9.66
CA LEU A 46 -9.26 -13.50 9.89
C LEU A 46 -9.32 -12.00 9.61
N LEU A 47 -8.98 -11.19 10.60
CA LEU A 47 -8.85 -9.74 10.48
C LEU A 47 -7.39 -9.36 10.77
N TYR A 48 -6.95 -8.19 10.31
CA TYR A 48 -5.61 -7.70 10.64
C TYR A 48 -5.52 -6.17 10.56
N ASP A 49 -4.61 -5.58 11.34
CA ASP A 49 -4.19 -4.19 11.14
C ASP A 49 -2.65 -4.10 11.15
N VAL A 50 -2.17 -2.95 10.74
CA VAL A 50 -0.75 -2.64 10.55
C VAL A 50 -0.43 -1.40 11.36
N ASN A 51 0.81 -1.32 11.87
CA ASN A 51 1.32 -0.15 12.58
C ASN A 51 0.87 1.19 11.96
N PRO A 52 0.27 2.13 12.73
CA PRO A 52 -0.32 3.36 12.19
C PRO A 52 0.56 4.21 11.26
N PRO A 53 1.89 4.34 11.47
CA PRO A 53 2.77 5.08 10.57
C PRO A 53 2.90 4.49 9.16
N GLU A 54 2.51 3.23 8.96
CA GLU A 54 2.71 2.53 7.70
C GLU A 54 1.79 3.04 6.58
N GLY A 55 2.41 3.30 5.42
CA GLY A 55 1.72 3.87 4.26
C GLY A 55 0.95 2.84 3.44
N PHE A 56 0.12 3.34 2.51
CA PHE A 56 -0.74 2.55 1.62
C PHE A 56 -0.01 1.37 0.94
N ASN A 57 1.17 1.61 0.37
CA ASN A 57 1.88 0.58 -0.38
C ASN A 57 2.51 -0.51 0.50
N LEU A 58 2.93 -0.20 1.74
CA LEU A 58 3.41 -1.24 2.65
C LEU A 58 2.25 -2.08 3.17
N ARG A 59 1.10 -1.46 3.46
CA ARG A 59 -0.12 -2.19 3.84
C ARG A 59 -0.58 -3.17 2.74
N ARG A 60 -0.43 -2.80 1.46
CA ARG A 60 -0.64 -3.71 0.33
C ARG A 60 0.34 -4.90 0.31
N ASP A 61 1.57 -4.70 0.75
CA ASP A 61 2.53 -5.79 0.90
C ASP A 61 2.15 -6.71 2.06
N VAL A 62 1.72 -6.15 3.20
CA VAL A 62 1.22 -6.92 4.35
C VAL A 62 -0.01 -7.76 3.99
N TYR A 63 -0.93 -7.23 3.16
CA TYR A 63 -2.04 -8.03 2.61
C TYR A 63 -1.55 -9.32 1.95
N ILE A 64 -0.45 -9.28 1.20
CA ILE A 64 0.10 -10.48 0.52
C ILE A 64 0.58 -11.52 1.55
N ARG A 65 1.17 -11.05 2.66
CA ARG A 65 1.63 -11.91 3.76
C ARG A 65 0.44 -12.58 4.44
N ILE A 66 -0.59 -11.82 4.79
CA ILE A 66 -1.81 -12.32 5.42
C ILE A 66 -2.60 -13.24 4.49
N ALA A 67 -2.65 -12.94 3.20
CA ALA A 67 -3.26 -13.83 2.21
C ALA A 67 -2.52 -15.18 2.09
N SER A 68 -1.19 -15.18 2.20
CA SER A 68 -0.40 -16.43 2.23
C SER A 68 -0.74 -17.27 3.47
N LEU A 69 -0.85 -16.63 4.64
CA LEU A 69 -1.34 -17.28 5.86
C LEU A 69 -2.75 -17.86 5.66
N LEU A 70 -3.68 -17.08 5.08
CA LEU A 70 -5.05 -17.56 4.84
C LEU A 70 -5.05 -18.79 3.93
N LYS A 71 -4.23 -18.82 2.87
CA LYS A 71 -4.07 -20.00 2.01
C LYS A 71 -3.58 -21.22 2.77
N THR A 72 -2.74 -21.04 3.79
CA THR A 72 -2.31 -22.12 4.68
C THR A 72 -3.46 -22.59 5.57
N LEU A 73 -4.23 -21.67 6.17
CA LEU A 73 -5.40 -22.01 7.01
C LEU A 73 -6.50 -22.76 6.24
N LEU A 74 -6.75 -22.35 4.99
CA LEU A 74 -7.74 -22.93 4.09
C LEU A 74 -7.48 -24.40 3.72
N LYS A 75 -6.28 -24.92 3.98
CA LYS A 75 -5.97 -26.34 3.82
C LYS A 75 -6.61 -27.21 4.91
N THR A 76 -7.08 -26.61 6.00
CA THR A 76 -7.59 -27.33 7.17
C THR A 76 -9.02 -26.94 7.55
N GLU A 77 -9.32 -25.64 7.58
CA GLU A 77 -10.63 -25.12 7.99
C GLU A 77 -11.14 -24.06 6.99
N GLU A 78 -12.44 -23.80 7.00
CA GLU A 78 -13.00 -22.69 6.24
C GLU A 78 -12.68 -21.36 6.92
N TRP A 79 -11.92 -20.51 6.24
CA TRP A 79 -11.57 -19.17 6.68
C TRP A 79 -11.94 -18.14 5.62
N VAL A 80 -12.24 -16.92 6.05
CA VAL A 80 -12.40 -15.76 5.17
C VAL A 80 -11.56 -14.61 5.70
N LEU A 81 -10.89 -13.89 4.81
CA LEU A 81 -10.15 -12.69 5.16
C LEU A 81 -11.09 -11.49 5.13
N VAL A 82 -11.22 -10.81 6.27
CA VAL A 82 -11.92 -9.54 6.36
C VAL A 82 -10.93 -8.43 6.00
N LEU A 83 -11.29 -7.64 4.99
CA LEU A 83 -10.44 -6.58 4.47
C LEU A 83 -10.47 -5.37 5.43
N PRO A 84 -9.32 -4.91 5.94
CA PRO A 84 -9.28 -3.80 6.88
C PRO A 84 -9.58 -2.48 6.18
N PRO A 85 -10.59 -1.71 6.61
CA PRO A 85 -10.93 -0.44 5.97
C PRO A 85 -9.75 0.52 5.92
N TRP A 86 -9.61 1.24 4.81
CA TRP A 86 -8.56 2.24 4.66
C TRP A 86 -8.89 3.49 5.48
N GLY A 87 -7.92 4.00 6.21
CA GLY A 87 -8.09 5.22 6.98
C GLY A 87 -6.81 5.68 7.65
N ARG A 88 -6.73 6.98 7.99
CA ARG A 88 -5.65 7.61 8.78
C ARG A 88 -4.22 7.29 8.32
N LEU A 89 -4.01 7.07 7.03
CA LEU A 89 -2.66 6.87 6.51
C LEU A 89 -1.86 8.17 6.68
N TYR A 90 -0.64 8.07 7.22
CA TYR A 90 0.21 9.23 7.53
C TYR A 90 0.46 10.18 6.33
N HIS A 91 0.21 9.71 5.10
CA HIS A 91 0.35 10.50 3.87
C HIS A 91 -0.97 11.02 3.29
N TRP A 92 -2.10 10.64 3.86
CA TRP A 92 -3.45 11.02 3.45
C TRP A 92 -3.91 12.09 4.42
N GLN A 93 -3.62 13.35 4.07
CA GLN A 93 -3.95 14.51 4.88
C GLN A 93 -4.59 15.56 3.97
N SER A 94 -5.58 15.15 3.18
CA SER A 94 -6.49 16.11 2.57
C SER A 94 -7.44 16.55 3.69
N PRO A 95 -7.25 17.73 4.30
CA PRO A 95 -7.99 18.12 5.51
C PRO A 95 -9.51 18.19 5.26
N ASP A 96 -9.90 18.41 4.01
CA ASP A 96 -11.28 18.62 3.58
C ASP A 96 -12.02 17.31 3.22
N ILE A 97 -11.37 16.16 3.33
CA ILE A 97 -11.95 14.86 2.97
C ILE A 97 -11.93 13.96 4.20
N HIS A 98 -13.08 13.39 4.55
CA HIS A 98 -13.17 12.37 5.59
C HIS A 98 -12.53 11.07 5.08
N GLN A 99 -11.26 10.83 5.44
CA GLN A 99 -10.44 9.72 4.95
C GLN A 99 -10.33 8.59 5.98
N VAL A 100 -11.47 7.99 6.36
CA VAL A 100 -11.57 6.87 7.30
C VAL A 100 -12.71 5.94 6.89
N ARG A 101 -12.64 4.66 7.30
CA ARG A 101 -13.63 3.61 6.97
C ARG A 101 -13.84 3.41 5.47
N ILE A 102 -12.84 3.69 4.64
CA ILE A 102 -12.95 3.58 3.18
C ILE A 102 -12.84 2.09 2.79
N PRO A 103 -13.80 1.52 2.03
CA PRO A 103 -13.78 0.12 1.64
C PRO A 103 -12.66 -0.19 0.63
N TRP A 104 -12.34 -1.46 0.47
CA TRP A 104 -11.37 -1.89 -0.53
C TRP A 104 -11.90 -1.76 -1.95
N SER A 105 -13.22 -1.86 -2.16
CA SER A 105 -13.89 -1.65 -3.45
C SER A 105 -13.56 -0.32 -4.13
N ASP A 106 -13.19 0.70 -3.35
CA ASP A 106 -12.81 2.01 -3.87
C ASP A 106 -11.42 2.00 -4.53
N PHE A 107 -10.56 1.03 -4.19
CA PHE A 107 -9.20 0.93 -4.70
C PHE A 107 -8.95 -0.33 -5.54
N PHE A 108 -9.59 -1.44 -5.21
CA PHE A 108 -9.34 -2.76 -5.78
C PHE A 108 -10.62 -3.44 -6.25
N ASP A 109 -10.50 -4.27 -7.28
CA ASP A 109 -11.59 -5.11 -7.76
C ASP A 109 -11.77 -6.33 -6.84
N LEU A 110 -12.82 -6.33 -6.02
CA LEU A 110 -13.10 -7.41 -5.07
C LEU A 110 -13.29 -8.78 -5.74
N PRO A 111 -13.96 -8.92 -6.91
CA PRO A 111 -14.00 -10.19 -7.62
C PRO A 111 -12.62 -10.72 -8.01
N SER A 112 -11.69 -9.85 -8.38
CA SER A 112 -10.30 -10.24 -8.66
C SER A 112 -9.59 -10.76 -7.42
N LEU A 113 -9.75 -10.12 -6.26
CA LEU A 113 -9.22 -10.61 -4.99
C LEU A 113 -9.83 -11.98 -4.62
N ASN A 114 -11.15 -12.11 -4.76
CA ASN A 114 -11.92 -13.32 -4.42
C ASN A 114 -11.54 -14.54 -5.26
N ARG A 115 -10.99 -14.35 -6.47
CA ARG A 115 -10.42 -15.45 -7.27
C ARG A 115 -9.16 -16.06 -6.66
N ASN A 116 -8.44 -15.33 -5.80
CA ASN A 116 -7.22 -15.81 -5.16
C ASN A 116 -7.48 -16.39 -3.76
N ILE A 117 -8.27 -15.69 -2.95
CA ILE A 117 -8.66 -16.10 -1.59
C ILE A 117 -10.05 -15.54 -1.26
N PRO A 118 -10.85 -16.21 -0.41
CA PRO A 118 -12.14 -15.67 0.04
C PRO A 118 -11.90 -14.41 0.86
N VAL A 119 -12.46 -13.29 0.38
CA VAL A 119 -12.39 -11.97 1.02
C VAL A 119 -13.76 -11.35 1.16
N ILE A 120 -13.97 -10.62 2.25
CA ILE A 120 -15.16 -9.80 2.50
C ILE A 120 -14.76 -8.43 3.04
N GLU A 121 -15.59 -7.43 2.83
CA GLU A 121 -15.42 -6.12 3.45
C GLU A 121 -15.77 -6.18 4.95
N TYR A 122 -15.28 -5.23 5.73
CA TYR A 122 -15.50 -5.20 7.18
C TYR A 122 -16.98 -5.04 7.57
N GLU A 123 -17.74 -4.22 6.86
CA GLU A 123 -19.18 -4.06 7.14
C GLU A 123 -19.96 -5.36 6.86
N GLN A 124 -19.55 -6.13 5.85
CA GLN A 124 -20.11 -7.46 5.59
C GLN A 124 -19.80 -8.42 6.73
N PHE A 125 -18.59 -8.37 7.30
CA PHE A 125 -18.27 -9.14 8.50
C PHE A 125 -19.21 -8.82 9.66
N ILE A 126 -19.48 -7.54 9.95
CA ILE A 126 -20.41 -7.14 11.03
C ILE A 126 -21.80 -7.74 10.82
N ALA A 127 -22.30 -7.72 9.58
CA ALA A 127 -23.60 -8.28 9.24
C ALA A 127 -23.66 -9.81 9.39
N GLU A 128 -22.60 -10.53 9.01
CA GLU A 128 -22.56 -12.00 9.01
C GLU A 128 -22.18 -12.62 10.35
N SER A 129 -21.39 -11.93 11.18
CA SER A 129 -20.97 -12.40 12.50
C SER A 129 -22.05 -12.21 13.57
N GLY A 130 -23.04 -11.34 13.31
CA GLY A 130 -24.08 -10.96 14.26
C GLY A 130 -23.74 -9.71 15.09
N GLY A 131 -22.67 -8.98 14.74
CA GLY A 131 -22.32 -7.71 15.37
C GLY A 131 -20.84 -7.34 15.26
N PRO A 132 -20.44 -6.16 15.74
CA PRO A 132 -19.06 -5.66 15.63
C PRO A 132 -18.16 -6.23 16.74
N PHE A 133 -18.23 -7.54 16.99
CA PHE A 133 -17.46 -8.24 18.01
C PHE A 133 -16.36 -9.09 17.37
N ILE A 134 -15.15 -8.96 17.92
CA ILE A 134 -13.98 -9.75 17.56
C ILE A 134 -13.61 -10.62 18.75
N ASP A 135 -13.62 -11.93 18.61
CA ASP A 135 -13.46 -12.86 19.75
C ASP A 135 -12.05 -12.79 20.33
N GLN A 136 -11.03 -12.74 19.48
CA GLN A 136 -9.63 -12.70 19.92
C GLN A 136 -8.82 -11.71 19.10
N VAL A 137 -8.14 -10.80 19.80
CA VAL A 137 -7.10 -9.94 19.23
C VAL A 137 -5.74 -10.45 19.70
N TYR A 138 -4.84 -10.69 18.74
CA TYR A 138 -3.43 -10.95 18.99
C TYR A 138 -2.62 -9.74 18.54
N VAL A 139 -1.94 -9.08 19.49
CA VAL A 139 -1.00 -8.01 19.20
C VAL A 139 0.37 -8.63 18.93
N LEU A 140 0.83 -8.56 17.69
CA LEU A 140 2.11 -9.14 17.30
C LEU A 140 3.26 -8.20 17.71
N GLN A 141 4.32 -8.79 18.25
CA GLN A 141 5.50 -8.07 18.71
C GLN A 141 6.76 -8.89 18.44
N GLY A 142 7.93 -8.25 18.51
CA GLY A 142 9.20 -8.97 18.56
C GLY A 142 9.38 -9.74 19.87
N TYR A 143 10.45 -10.54 19.95
CA TYR A 143 10.92 -11.08 21.22
C TYR A 143 11.71 -10.00 21.97
N ALA A 144 11.40 -9.78 23.25
CA ALA A 144 12.04 -8.74 24.07
C ALA A 144 13.54 -8.97 24.22
N GLU A 145 13.95 -10.24 24.25
CA GLU A 145 15.34 -10.69 24.27
C GLU A 145 16.09 -10.48 22.94
N GLY A 146 15.38 -10.16 21.85
CA GLY A 146 15.95 -10.08 20.51
C GLY A 146 16.46 -11.43 20.00
N TRP A 147 17.46 -11.39 19.11
CA TRP A 147 18.18 -12.58 18.67
C TRP A 147 19.67 -12.27 18.53
N LYS A 148 20.50 -13.29 18.72
CA LYS A 148 21.94 -13.20 18.44
C LYS A 148 22.19 -13.48 16.97
N GLU A 149 23.29 -12.94 16.43
CA GLU A 149 23.72 -13.22 15.06
C GLU A 149 23.88 -14.74 14.85
N GLY A 150 23.32 -15.27 13.77
CA GLY A 150 23.31 -16.71 13.47
C GLY A 150 22.30 -17.56 14.25
N ALA A 151 21.54 -16.98 15.18
CA ALA A 151 20.53 -17.69 15.99
C ALA A 151 19.08 -17.29 15.62
N TRP A 152 18.86 -16.84 14.39
CA TRP A 152 17.51 -16.52 13.92
C TRP A 152 16.77 -17.83 13.61
N GLU A 153 15.60 -17.99 14.23
CA GLU A 153 14.73 -19.15 14.05
C GLU A 153 13.28 -18.68 13.91
N GLU A 154 12.47 -19.43 13.17
CA GLU A 154 11.04 -19.17 13.11
C GLU A 154 10.36 -19.71 14.36
N LYS A 155 9.71 -18.83 15.12
CA LYS A 155 8.99 -19.18 16.35
C LYS A 155 7.90 -18.16 16.68
N ILE A 156 6.94 -18.65 17.45
CA ILE A 156 5.83 -17.86 17.94
C ILE A 156 5.44 -18.33 19.34
N ASP A 157 5.34 -17.39 20.28
CA ASP A 157 5.03 -17.69 21.68
C ASP A 157 4.04 -16.67 22.25
N SER A 158 3.14 -17.16 23.10
CA SER A 158 2.37 -16.27 23.97
C SER A 158 3.32 -15.66 25.01
N ARG A 159 3.42 -14.33 25.02
CA ARG A 159 4.30 -13.58 25.90
C ARG A 159 3.55 -12.38 26.48
N PRO A 160 3.99 -11.85 27.64
CA PRO A 160 3.50 -10.57 28.11
C PRO A 160 3.69 -9.48 27.05
N CYS A 161 2.75 -8.54 26.99
CA CYS A 161 2.86 -7.38 26.12
C CYS A 161 4.08 -6.54 26.53
N ILE A 162 4.99 -6.28 25.58
CA ILE A 162 6.21 -5.49 25.83
C ILE A 162 5.84 -4.04 26.09
N GLU A 163 5.02 -3.48 25.22
CA GLU A 163 4.41 -2.16 25.39
C GLU A 163 2.95 -2.33 25.84
N PRO A 164 2.41 -1.40 26.65
CA PRO A 164 1.00 -1.39 26.96
C PRO A 164 0.18 -1.38 25.64
N PRO A 165 -0.69 -2.38 25.42
CA PRO A 165 -1.47 -2.44 24.19
C PRO A 165 -2.38 -1.22 24.07
N LEU A 166 -2.64 -0.76 22.85
CA LEU A 166 -3.53 0.37 22.56
C LEU A 166 -5.03 0.02 22.75
N TYR A 167 -5.31 -1.05 23.49
CA TYR A 167 -6.64 -1.56 23.79
C TYR A 167 -6.92 -1.33 25.28
N SER A 168 -8.12 -0.87 25.59
CA SER A 168 -8.56 -0.61 26.97
C SER A 168 -9.94 -1.23 27.22
N GLN A 169 -10.14 -1.80 28.39
CA GLN A 169 -11.44 -2.37 28.75
C GLN A 169 -12.46 -1.28 29.05
N ASP A 170 -13.69 -1.48 28.60
CA ASP A 170 -14.84 -0.67 28.97
C ASP A 170 -15.56 -1.21 30.22
N LYS A 171 -16.68 -0.57 30.57
CA LYS A 171 -17.46 -0.92 31.77
C LYS A 171 -18.09 -2.32 31.71
N HIS A 172 -18.16 -2.92 30.52
CA HIS A 172 -18.70 -4.26 30.29
C HIS A 172 -17.58 -5.28 30.04
N GLU A 173 -16.33 -4.93 30.41
CA GLU A 173 -15.14 -5.77 30.27
C GLU A 173 -14.72 -6.07 28.82
N TYR A 174 -15.34 -5.41 27.84
CA TYR A 174 -14.95 -5.52 26.44
C TYR A 174 -13.80 -4.57 26.11
N TYR A 175 -12.89 -5.01 25.25
CA TYR A 175 -11.77 -4.18 24.80
C TYR A 175 -12.20 -3.22 23.70
N ARG A 176 -11.97 -1.93 23.93
CA ARG A 176 -12.05 -0.85 22.95
C ARG A 176 -10.67 -0.56 22.39
N GLY A 177 -10.61 -0.23 21.11
CA GLY A 177 -9.37 0.11 20.40
C GLY A 177 -9.66 0.97 19.18
N TRP A 178 -8.67 1.10 18.30
CA TRP A 178 -8.82 1.88 17.07
C TRP A 178 -9.82 1.26 16.09
N PHE A 179 -9.74 -0.07 15.87
CA PHE A 179 -10.64 -0.85 15.00
C PHE A 179 -11.05 -0.14 13.70
N TRP A 180 -10.06 0.38 12.95
CA TRP A 180 -10.23 1.09 11.68
C TRP A 180 -11.19 2.31 11.72
N GLY A 181 -11.41 2.86 12.92
CA GLY A 181 -12.27 4.01 13.17
C GLY A 181 -13.71 3.66 13.49
N TYR A 182 -14.05 2.38 13.68
CA TYR A 182 -15.36 1.92 14.13
C TYR A 182 -15.42 1.93 15.67
N GLU A 183 -16.13 2.90 16.23
CA GLU A 183 -16.23 3.10 17.67
C GLU A 183 -17.12 2.08 18.37
N GLU A 184 -17.96 1.41 17.60
CA GLU A 184 -18.86 0.33 17.99
C GLU A 184 -18.11 -1.00 18.17
N THR A 185 -16.94 -1.18 17.55
CA THR A 185 -16.21 -2.44 17.55
C THR A 185 -15.61 -2.79 18.91
N ARG A 186 -15.77 -4.04 19.31
CA ARG A 186 -15.30 -4.57 20.59
C ARG A 186 -14.49 -5.85 20.40
N GLY A 187 -13.36 -5.95 21.10
CA GLY A 187 -12.63 -7.21 21.28
C GLY A 187 -13.08 -7.90 22.55
N LEU A 188 -13.35 -9.21 22.51
CA LEU A 188 -13.68 -9.98 23.72
C LEU A 188 -12.42 -10.31 24.53
N ASN A 189 -11.32 -10.63 23.85
CA ASN A 189 -10.04 -10.90 24.49
C ASN A 189 -8.87 -10.28 23.73
N VAL A 190 -7.86 -9.78 24.44
CA VAL A 190 -6.65 -9.20 23.87
C VAL A 190 -5.43 -9.83 24.53
N SER A 191 -4.50 -10.35 23.74
CA SER A 191 -3.23 -10.88 24.24
C SER A 191 -2.10 -10.59 23.24
N CYS A 192 -0.85 -10.69 23.69
CA CYS A 192 0.32 -10.43 22.86
C CYS A 192 1.01 -11.74 22.45
N LEU A 193 1.46 -11.79 21.20
CA LEU A 193 2.27 -12.89 20.67
C LEU A 193 3.61 -12.34 20.21
N SER A 194 4.71 -12.84 20.78
CA SER A 194 6.04 -12.60 20.24
C SER A 194 6.26 -13.52 19.04
N VAL A 195 6.63 -12.95 17.90
CA VAL A 195 6.78 -13.68 16.64
C VAL A 195 8.09 -13.33 15.94
N GLN A 196 8.72 -14.36 15.37
CA GLN A 196 9.84 -14.28 14.44
C GLN A 196 9.54 -15.28 13.32
N GLY A 197 9.44 -14.82 12.08
CA GLY A 197 9.27 -15.72 10.93
C GLY A 197 8.22 -15.27 9.93
N SER A 198 7.95 -16.19 9.01
CA SER A 198 6.99 -16.02 7.92
C SER A 198 5.55 -16.04 8.42
N ALA A 199 4.62 -15.45 7.66
CA ALA A 199 3.23 -15.32 8.06
C ALA A 199 2.57 -16.66 8.43
N SER A 200 2.89 -17.75 7.74
CA SER A 200 2.32 -19.09 8.04
C SER A 200 2.74 -19.66 9.40
N ILE A 201 3.74 -19.10 10.10
CA ILE A 201 4.17 -19.57 11.43
C ILE A 201 3.05 -19.50 12.49
N ILE A 202 2.09 -18.59 12.31
CA ILE A 202 0.95 -18.41 13.22
C ILE A 202 -0.17 -19.43 12.99
N ALA A 203 -0.17 -20.16 11.87
CA ALA A 203 -1.25 -21.08 11.54
C ALA A 203 -1.55 -22.12 12.64
N PRO A 204 -0.55 -22.75 13.31
CA PRO A 204 -0.82 -23.66 14.42
C PRO A 204 -1.54 -22.99 15.60
N VAL A 205 -1.23 -21.72 15.90
CA VAL A 205 -1.90 -20.96 16.96
C VAL A 205 -3.38 -20.79 16.61
N LEU A 206 -3.67 -20.38 15.37
CA LEU A 206 -5.04 -20.14 14.90
C LEU A 206 -5.87 -21.43 14.79
N LEU A 207 -5.26 -22.54 14.41
CA LEU A 207 -5.96 -23.81 14.19
C LEU A 207 -6.08 -24.66 15.47
N ARG A 208 -5.12 -24.60 16.40
CA ARG A 208 -5.08 -25.51 17.57
C ARG A 208 -5.28 -24.82 18.90
N ASN A 209 -4.80 -23.59 19.05
CA ASN A 209 -4.73 -22.94 20.37
C ASN A 209 -5.95 -22.06 20.65
N THR A 210 -6.81 -21.82 19.66
CA THR A 210 -8.01 -20.99 19.82
C THR A 210 -9.20 -21.55 19.07
N SER A 211 -10.35 -21.57 19.74
CA SER A 211 -11.67 -21.87 19.17
C SER A 211 -12.40 -20.61 18.70
N ALA A 212 -11.76 -19.43 18.77
CA ALA A 212 -12.33 -18.16 18.36
C ALA A 212 -12.82 -18.20 16.91
N ARG A 213 -14.04 -17.72 16.68
CA ARG A 213 -14.64 -17.62 15.35
C ARG A 213 -14.09 -16.43 14.60
N SER A 214 -13.76 -15.33 15.27
CA SER A 214 -13.12 -14.16 14.69
C SER A 214 -11.80 -13.83 15.38
N VAL A 215 -10.72 -13.76 14.61
CA VAL A 215 -9.37 -13.47 15.13
C VAL A 215 -8.76 -12.30 14.38
N MET A 216 -8.33 -11.28 15.13
CA MET A 216 -7.61 -10.13 14.60
C MET A 216 -6.12 -10.20 14.92
N LEU A 217 -5.27 -10.06 13.90
CA LEU A 217 -3.83 -9.92 14.04
C LEU A 217 -3.45 -8.44 13.93
N ASP A 218 -3.23 -7.79 15.07
CA ASP A 218 -2.70 -6.43 15.10
C ASP A 218 -1.18 -6.45 14.91
N ARG A 219 -0.61 -5.37 14.37
CA ARG A 219 0.82 -5.24 14.07
C ARG A 219 1.32 -6.32 13.10
N ALA A 220 0.50 -6.63 12.09
CA ALA A 220 0.76 -7.66 11.10
C ALA A 220 2.05 -7.43 10.27
N GLU A 221 2.65 -6.24 10.30
CA GLU A 221 3.96 -5.99 9.67
C GLU A 221 5.10 -6.83 10.24
N ASN A 222 4.96 -7.35 11.46
CA ASN A 222 5.95 -8.22 12.11
C ASN A 222 6.09 -9.59 11.43
N LEU A 223 5.10 -10.00 10.63
CA LEU A 223 5.14 -11.25 9.87
C LEU A 223 5.90 -11.04 8.56
N LEU A 224 6.75 -12.00 8.18
CA LEU A 224 7.46 -11.99 6.90
C LEU A 224 6.67 -12.72 5.80
N HIS A 225 7.14 -12.62 4.55
CA HIS A 225 6.59 -13.42 3.44
C HIS A 225 7.08 -14.87 3.53
N ASP A 226 6.18 -15.85 3.36
CA ASP A 226 6.53 -17.29 3.33
C ASP A 226 7.55 -17.63 2.24
N HIS A 227 7.29 -17.20 1.00
CA HIS A 227 8.23 -17.37 -0.10
C HIS A 227 8.14 -16.18 -1.05
N TYR A 228 8.92 -15.14 -0.73
CA TYR A 228 8.96 -13.90 -1.51
C TYR A 228 9.34 -14.16 -2.97
N GLY A 229 8.56 -13.61 -3.91
CA GLY A 229 8.78 -13.80 -5.35
C GLY A 229 8.39 -15.19 -5.89
N GLY A 230 7.82 -16.08 -5.06
CA GLY A 230 7.28 -17.37 -5.51
C GLY A 230 5.94 -17.24 -6.25
N LYS A 231 5.43 -18.38 -6.73
CA LYS A 231 4.12 -18.44 -7.42
C LYS A 231 3.00 -17.88 -6.55
N GLU A 232 2.88 -18.33 -5.30
CA GLU A 232 1.79 -17.89 -4.41
C GLU A 232 1.85 -16.40 -4.09
N TYR A 233 3.06 -15.85 -3.93
CA TYR A 233 3.29 -14.41 -3.81
C TYR A 233 2.79 -13.67 -5.05
N TRP A 234 3.16 -14.14 -6.26
CA TRP A 234 2.78 -13.49 -7.51
C TRP A 234 1.29 -13.63 -7.84
N ASP A 235 0.66 -14.75 -7.52
CA ASP A 235 -0.78 -14.93 -7.71
C ASP A 235 -1.57 -13.97 -6.82
N THR A 236 -1.19 -13.87 -5.53
CA THR A 236 -1.79 -12.89 -4.64
C THR A 236 -1.53 -11.46 -5.12
N ARG A 237 -0.29 -11.14 -5.54
CA ARG A 237 0.04 -9.82 -6.07
C ARG A 237 -0.74 -9.48 -7.36
N ARG A 238 -0.96 -10.45 -8.24
CA ARG A 238 -1.71 -10.29 -9.51
C ARG A 238 -3.21 -10.16 -9.26
N SER A 239 -3.75 -10.78 -8.20
CA SER A 239 -5.14 -10.63 -7.80
C SER A 239 -5.52 -9.20 -7.37
N MET A 240 -4.54 -8.39 -6.94
CA MET A 240 -4.72 -6.99 -6.55
C MET A 240 -4.86 -6.07 -7.79
N VAL A 241 -5.89 -6.31 -8.58
CA VAL A 241 -6.28 -5.48 -9.73
C VAL A 241 -6.95 -4.21 -9.22
N PHE A 242 -6.55 -3.04 -9.73
CA PHE A 242 -7.19 -1.78 -9.33
C PHE A 242 -8.66 -1.73 -9.77
N ALA A 243 -9.49 -1.05 -8.97
CA ALA A 243 -10.89 -0.83 -9.25
C ALA A 243 -11.08 -0.23 -10.65
N LYS A 244 -12.12 -0.69 -11.37
CA LYS A 244 -12.35 -0.34 -12.77
C LYS A 244 -12.41 1.17 -13.01
N HIS A 245 -13.09 1.91 -12.13
CA HIS A 245 -13.21 3.36 -12.27
C HIS A 245 -11.84 4.07 -12.19
N LEU A 246 -10.90 3.59 -11.37
CA LEU A 246 -9.53 4.13 -11.31
C LEU A 246 -8.74 3.83 -12.59
N ARG A 247 -8.89 2.61 -13.13
CA ARG A 247 -8.26 2.22 -14.41
C ARG A 247 -8.75 3.10 -15.55
N VAL A 248 -10.06 3.28 -15.66
CA VAL A 248 -10.69 4.13 -16.70
C VAL A 248 -10.16 5.57 -16.66
N VAL A 249 -10.05 6.17 -15.46
CA VAL A 249 -9.45 7.51 -15.31
C VAL A 249 -7.97 7.53 -15.73
N GLY A 250 -7.23 6.49 -15.37
CA GLY A 250 -5.84 6.31 -15.81
C GLY A 250 -5.69 6.19 -17.33
N ASP A 251 -6.58 5.45 -17.97
CA ASP A 251 -6.58 5.23 -19.42
C ASP A 251 -7.03 6.48 -20.19
N GLU A 252 -8.00 7.23 -19.66
CA GLU A 252 -8.37 8.54 -20.20
C GLU A 252 -7.18 9.50 -20.14
N PHE A 253 -6.48 9.55 -19.02
CA PHE A 253 -5.29 10.37 -18.86
C PHE A 253 -4.19 9.97 -19.85
N ARG A 254 -3.91 8.66 -19.97
CA ARG A 254 -2.94 8.11 -20.93
C ARG A 254 -3.29 8.49 -22.37
N SER A 255 -4.55 8.32 -22.75
CA SER A 255 -5.02 8.62 -24.10
C SER A 255 -4.89 10.11 -24.41
N ARG A 256 -5.41 10.96 -23.51
CA ARG A 256 -5.49 12.41 -23.70
C ARG A 256 -4.15 13.12 -23.68
N TYR A 257 -3.26 12.73 -22.77
CA TYR A 257 -2.02 13.49 -22.52
C TYR A 257 -0.76 12.74 -22.97
N LEU A 258 -0.80 11.42 -23.04
CA LEU A 258 0.36 10.58 -23.35
C LEU A 258 0.24 9.87 -24.70
N ASN A 259 -0.84 10.10 -25.47
CA ASN A 259 -1.07 9.41 -26.74
C ASN A 259 -0.83 7.89 -26.61
N SER A 260 -1.35 7.34 -25.51
CA SER A 260 -1.09 5.98 -25.02
C SER A 260 -2.42 5.29 -24.83
N THR A 261 -2.56 4.12 -25.44
CA THR A 261 -3.71 3.22 -25.30
C THR A 261 -3.20 1.80 -25.31
N ASP A 262 -3.91 0.87 -24.68
CA ASP A 262 -3.49 -0.54 -24.61
C ASP A 262 -3.22 -1.15 -25.99
N VAL A 263 -4.04 -0.80 -26.99
CA VAL A 263 -3.85 -1.25 -28.38
C VAL A 263 -2.59 -0.63 -29.00
N ALA A 264 -2.39 0.68 -28.87
CA ALA A 264 -1.22 1.35 -29.44
C ALA A 264 0.09 0.96 -28.75
N ASP A 265 0.02 0.61 -27.47
CA ASP A 265 1.16 0.26 -26.63
C ASP A 265 1.48 -1.25 -26.66
N GLY A 266 0.60 -2.07 -27.25
CA GLY A 266 0.73 -3.52 -27.31
C GLY A 266 0.61 -4.18 -25.92
N ILE A 267 -0.29 -3.66 -25.09
CA ILE A 267 -0.55 -4.13 -23.72
C ILE A 267 -1.98 -4.67 -23.66
N PRO A 268 -2.26 -5.85 -24.24
CA PRO A 268 -3.59 -6.43 -24.14
C PRO A 268 -3.94 -6.67 -22.66
N PHE A 269 -5.09 -6.16 -22.24
CA PHE A 269 -5.61 -6.34 -20.88
C PHE A 269 -6.63 -7.47 -20.86
N GLU A 270 -6.54 -8.32 -19.84
CA GLU A 270 -7.50 -9.39 -19.58
C GLU A 270 -8.17 -9.10 -18.24
N GLU A 271 -9.50 -9.04 -18.21
CA GLU A 271 -10.23 -8.73 -16.96
C GLU A 271 -10.08 -9.88 -15.94
N ASP A 272 -10.00 -11.12 -16.41
CA ASP A 272 -9.61 -12.25 -15.56
C ASP A 272 -8.08 -12.33 -15.44
N TRP A 273 -7.56 -11.82 -14.32
CA TRP A 273 -6.12 -11.84 -14.05
C TRP A 273 -5.54 -13.26 -14.11
N THR A 274 -6.31 -14.33 -13.86
CA THR A 274 -5.78 -15.70 -13.90
C THR A 274 -5.38 -16.12 -15.32
N GLN A 275 -6.01 -15.53 -16.33
CA GLN A 275 -5.79 -15.81 -17.75
C GLN A 275 -4.72 -14.90 -18.37
N MET A 276 -4.34 -13.81 -17.69
CA MET A 276 -3.33 -12.87 -18.15
C MET A 276 -1.93 -13.52 -18.20
N LYS A 277 -1.46 -13.91 -19.38
CA LYS A 277 -0.12 -14.50 -19.56
C LYS A 277 0.96 -13.42 -19.59
N SER A 278 2.16 -13.76 -19.10
CA SER A 278 3.30 -12.85 -19.16
C SER A 278 3.74 -12.63 -20.60
N TRP A 279 3.61 -11.40 -21.07
CA TRP A 279 4.13 -11.01 -22.36
C TRP A 279 5.58 -10.53 -22.19
N ARG A 280 6.55 -11.31 -22.70
CA ARG A 280 7.99 -11.00 -22.59
C ARG A 280 8.43 -9.79 -23.44
N SER A 281 7.55 -9.18 -24.22
CA SER A 281 7.90 -8.04 -25.08
C SER A 281 6.80 -6.97 -25.11
N CYS A 282 6.57 -6.27 -23.99
CA CYS A 282 5.96 -4.94 -24.07
C CYS A 282 6.95 -3.98 -24.75
N THR A 283 7.13 -4.15 -26.06
CA THR A 283 8.04 -3.33 -26.89
C THR A 283 7.50 -1.91 -27.03
N GLY A 284 6.20 -1.67 -26.87
CA GLY A 284 5.58 -0.35 -27.06
C GLY A 284 5.79 0.63 -25.92
N CYS A 285 5.68 0.17 -24.67
CA CYS A 285 5.72 1.05 -23.49
C CYS A 285 7.11 1.64 -23.20
N CYS A 286 8.15 0.79 -23.19
CA CYS A 286 9.50 1.22 -22.82
C CYS A 286 10.17 2.14 -23.83
N LEU A 287 9.69 2.17 -25.08
CA LEU A 287 10.28 2.99 -26.14
C LEU A 287 9.61 4.38 -26.27
N ARG A 288 8.38 4.56 -25.77
CA ARG A 288 7.63 5.79 -26.04
C ARG A 288 7.60 6.79 -24.87
N TRP A 289 7.62 6.33 -23.61
CA TRP A 289 7.57 7.20 -22.43
C TRP A 289 8.38 6.64 -21.24
N CYS A 290 9.05 7.52 -20.49
CA CYS A 290 9.68 7.18 -19.21
C CYS A 290 8.81 7.71 -18.06
N GLY A 291 8.29 6.80 -17.22
CA GLY A 291 7.67 7.14 -15.95
C GLY A 291 8.71 7.24 -14.84
N SER A 292 8.71 8.33 -14.08
CA SER A 292 9.52 8.45 -12.87
C SER A 292 8.61 8.62 -11.65
N ASN A 293 8.99 8.03 -10.52
CA ASN A 293 8.30 8.20 -9.24
C ASN A 293 9.27 8.73 -8.17
N PRO A 294 9.64 10.02 -8.20
CA PRO A 294 10.49 10.60 -7.17
C PRO A 294 9.73 10.72 -5.85
N ARG A 295 10.19 10.00 -4.81
CA ARG A 295 9.62 10.11 -3.45
C ARG A 295 10.14 11.38 -2.77
N GLY A 296 9.21 12.21 -2.27
CA GLY A 296 9.50 13.53 -1.67
C GLY A 296 9.89 13.52 -0.17
N ARG A 297 9.72 14.69 0.48
CA ARG A 297 10.39 15.18 1.72
C ARG A 297 10.55 14.22 2.92
N SER A 298 9.65 13.27 3.18
CA SER A 298 9.79 12.38 4.35
C SER A 298 10.96 11.40 4.23
N TRP A 299 11.46 11.18 3.02
CA TRP A 299 12.61 10.33 2.74
C TRP A 299 13.94 11.09 2.64
N SER A 300 13.92 12.38 2.27
CA SER A 300 15.13 13.21 2.23
C SER A 300 15.71 13.50 3.60
N SER A 301 14.94 13.33 4.68
CA SER A 301 15.44 13.46 6.05
C SER A 301 16.15 12.20 6.58
N THR A 302 15.95 11.03 5.96
CA THR A 302 16.44 9.73 6.47
C THR A 302 17.44 9.02 5.55
N ARG A 303 17.47 9.29 4.23
CA ARG A 303 18.42 8.65 3.28
C ARG A 303 18.90 9.60 2.17
N THR A 304 19.63 10.66 2.52
CA THR A 304 20.19 11.64 1.56
C THR A 304 21.20 11.03 0.57
N GLY A 305 21.93 9.98 0.95
CA GLY A 305 22.99 9.38 0.12
C GLY A 305 22.52 8.47 -1.03
N ALA A 306 21.27 8.01 -1.03
CA ALA A 306 20.75 7.04 -2.01
C ALA A 306 19.98 7.68 -3.18
N TRP A 307 19.81 9.01 -3.18
CA TRP A 307 18.98 9.70 -4.17
C TRP A 307 19.77 10.66 -5.06
N PRO A 308 19.42 10.73 -6.36
CA PRO A 308 19.90 11.80 -7.21
C PRO A 308 19.40 13.15 -6.69
N SER A 309 20.30 14.11 -6.49
CA SER A 309 19.96 15.54 -6.36
C SER A 309 19.05 16.00 -7.51
N TRP A 310 18.30 17.09 -7.33
CA TRP A 310 17.50 17.70 -8.41
C TRP A 310 18.31 17.91 -9.70
N THR A 311 19.57 18.32 -9.57
CA THR A 311 20.51 18.48 -10.68
C THR A 311 20.83 17.15 -11.37
N SER A 312 21.00 16.05 -10.64
CA SER A 312 21.25 14.74 -11.23
C SER A 312 20.00 14.05 -11.75
N GLY A 313 18.81 14.32 -11.20
CA GLY A 313 17.52 13.94 -11.79
C GLY A 313 17.26 14.63 -13.13
N SER A 314 17.54 15.94 -13.23
CA SER A 314 17.44 16.70 -14.47
C SER A 314 18.48 16.33 -15.53
N VAL A 315 19.54 15.59 -15.16
CA VAL A 315 20.57 15.10 -16.09
C VAL A 315 20.32 13.63 -16.49
N ARG A 316 19.84 12.77 -15.57
CA ARG A 316 19.53 11.35 -15.88
C ARG A 316 18.31 11.19 -16.77
N MET A 317 17.28 12.02 -16.60
CA MET A 317 16.04 11.92 -17.39
C MET A 317 16.28 12.20 -18.89
N PRO A 318 17.00 13.27 -19.30
CA PRO A 318 17.37 13.47 -20.72
C PRO A 318 18.26 12.36 -21.31
N GLY A 319 19.15 11.77 -20.50
CA GLY A 319 20.00 10.64 -20.92
C GLY A 319 19.19 9.38 -21.25
N PHE A 320 18.20 9.04 -20.41
CA PHE A 320 17.29 7.91 -20.68
C PHE A 320 16.36 8.16 -21.88
N LEU A 321 15.80 9.38 -22.00
CA LEU A 321 14.94 9.77 -23.12
C LEU A 321 15.68 9.69 -24.46
N SER A 322 16.95 10.12 -24.49
CA SER A 322 17.81 10.05 -25.68
C SER A 322 18.17 8.60 -26.05
N ALA A 323 18.45 7.75 -25.05
CA ALA A 323 18.76 6.34 -25.26
C ALA A 323 17.59 5.54 -25.83
N HIS A 324 16.35 5.90 -25.48
CA HIS A 324 15.14 5.19 -25.92
C HIS A 324 14.38 5.87 -27.07
N ARG A 325 14.89 6.97 -27.65
CA ARG A 325 14.22 7.75 -28.71
C ARG A 325 12.78 8.15 -28.34
N SER A 326 12.53 8.51 -27.08
CA SER A 326 11.21 8.98 -26.64
C SER A 326 10.99 10.42 -27.15
N PRO A 327 9.96 10.68 -27.98
CA PRO A 327 9.81 11.97 -28.66
C PRO A 327 9.18 13.09 -27.80
N ARG A 328 8.86 12.85 -26.51
CA ARG A 328 8.06 13.79 -25.69
C ARG A 328 8.44 13.84 -24.21
N SER A 329 7.96 14.88 -23.52
CA SER A 329 8.28 15.19 -22.12
C SER A 329 7.94 14.04 -21.14
N PRO A 330 8.78 13.73 -20.15
CA PRO A 330 8.52 12.65 -19.21
C PRO A 330 7.27 12.90 -18.36
N PHE A 331 6.64 11.83 -17.87
CA PHE A 331 5.60 11.93 -16.85
C PHE A 331 6.19 11.64 -15.48
N GLU A 332 6.01 12.57 -14.53
CA GLU A 332 6.56 12.48 -13.19
C GLU A 332 5.44 12.36 -12.15
N PHE A 333 5.56 11.38 -11.25
CA PHE A 333 4.72 11.27 -10.06
C PHE A 333 5.49 11.82 -8.86
N THR A 334 5.28 13.09 -8.49
CA THR A 334 6.01 13.71 -7.37
C THR A 334 5.09 14.20 -6.26
N ARG A 335 5.47 13.92 -5.01
CA ARG A 335 4.88 14.56 -3.83
C ARG A 335 5.56 15.93 -3.61
N ARG A 336 5.06 16.99 -4.27
CA ARG A 336 5.49 18.38 -4.02
C ARG A 336 4.44 19.14 -3.18
N GLY A 337 4.67 19.25 -1.87
CA GLY A 337 3.81 20.06 -0.99
C GLY A 337 2.40 19.48 -0.76
N ARG A 338 1.46 20.32 -0.32
CA ARG A 338 0.05 19.99 0.05
C ARG A 338 -0.96 20.05 -1.10
N PHE A 339 -0.52 20.18 -2.35
CA PHE A 339 -1.39 20.20 -3.53
C PHE A 339 -0.71 19.54 -4.73
N TRP A 340 -1.49 18.87 -5.57
CA TRP A 340 -1.06 18.42 -6.89
C TRP A 340 -1.06 19.64 -7.83
N ALA A 341 0.10 20.10 -8.30
CA ALA A 341 0.18 21.22 -9.25
C ALA A 341 1.19 20.92 -10.38
N TRP A 342 0.76 21.20 -11.61
CA TRP A 342 1.54 21.10 -12.85
C TRP A 342 2.11 22.46 -13.26
N THR A 343 3.33 22.47 -13.82
CA THR A 343 3.86 23.61 -14.59
C THR A 343 4.42 23.11 -15.93
N PRO A 344 3.81 23.46 -17.08
CA PRO A 344 4.43 23.27 -18.38
C PRO A 344 5.49 24.36 -18.61
N ARG A 345 6.74 24.00 -18.92
CA ARG A 345 7.70 24.96 -19.50
C ARG A 345 7.53 24.98 -21.01
N GLN A 346 7.07 26.11 -21.56
CA GLN A 346 7.28 26.43 -22.96
C GLN A 346 8.65 27.10 -23.11
N HIS A 347 9.51 26.57 -23.99
CA HIS A 347 10.75 27.23 -24.38
C HIS A 347 10.47 28.12 -25.60
N THR A 348 10.33 29.43 -25.39
CA THR A 348 10.50 30.43 -26.44
C THR A 348 11.98 30.80 -26.53
N THR A 349 12.60 30.48 -27.66
CA THR A 349 13.92 30.98 -28.04
C THR A 349 13.82 32.46 -28.41
N GLY A 350 14.32 33.34 -27.53
CA GLY A 350 14.54 34.75 -27.82
C GLY A 350 15.96 35.12 -27.40
N SER A 351 16.84 35.34 -28.38
CA SER A 351 18.16 35.91 -28.19
C SER A 351 18.01 37.39 -27.80
N ALA A 352 18.54 37.77 -26.64
CA ALA A 352 18.75 39.17 -26.28
C ALA A 352 20.11 39.28 -25.59
N GLY A 353 21.09 39.77 -26.34
CA GLY A 353 22.36 40.21 -25.78
C GLY A 353 22.19 41.52 -25.01
N THR A 354 22.94 41.70 -23.91
CA THR A 354 23.46 43.01 -23.48
C THR A 354 24.48 42.88 -22.35
N ARG A 355 25.73 43.22 -22.70
CA ARG A 355 26.64 44.17 -22.01
C ARG A 355 26.78 44.08 -20.48
N ARG A 356 27.89 43.47 -20.01
CA ARG A 356 28.45 43.70 -18.67
C ARG A 356 29.02 45.13 -18.56
N ARG A 357 28.54 45.93 -17.61
CA ARG A 357 29.25 47.08 -17.04
C ARG A 357 30.00 46.62 -15.78
N ARG A 358 31.30 46.95 -15.71
CA ARG A 358 32.08 47.00 -14.45
C ARG A 358 31.74 48.29 -13.71
N VAL A 359 31.61 48.22 -12.39
CA VAL A 359 32.00 49.30 -11.46
C VAL A 359 32.63 48.65 -10.22
N SER A 360 33.75 49.23 -9.82
CA SER A 360 34.75 48.88 -8.81
C SER A 360 34.35 49.40 -7.41
N SER A 361 34.73 48.76 -6.28
CA SER A 361 35.91 49.07 -5.40
C SER A 361 35.50 48.86 -3.91
N PRO A 362 36.38 48.90 -2.88
CA PRO A 362 37.83 48.69 -2.77
C PRO A 362 38.29 47.77 -1.60
N LEU A 363 39.63 47.62 -1.52
CA LEU A 363 40.52 46.80 -0.66
C LEU A 363 40.70 47.26 0.80
N THR A 364 41.16 46.31 1.66
CA THR A 364 42.32 46.41 2.62
C THR A 364 42.55 45.00 3.20
N GLY A 365 43.64 44.26 2.93
CA GLY A 365 44.98 44.27 3.57
C GLY A 365 45.06 43.13 4.63
N GLY A 366 46.05 42.25 4.80
CA GLY A 366 47.35 41.89 4.22
C GLY A 366 48.10 41.03 5.27
N LEU A 367 48.83 39.97 4.88
CA LEU A 367 50.13 39.49 5.45
C LEU A 367 50.46 38.02 5.09
N HIS A 368 51.73 37.83 4.69
CA HIS A 368 52.44 36.63 4.28
C HIS A 368 52.95 35.79 5.47
N THR A 369 53.14 34.47 5.27
CA THR A 369 54.44 33.74 5.35
C THR A 369 54.28 32.25 4.96
N GLU A 370 55.30 31.72 4.28
CA GLU A 370 55.60 30.35 3.76
C GLU A 370 55.87 29.28 4.87
N PRO A 371 56.33 27.99 4.67
CA PRO A 371 56.98 27.32 3.50
C PRO A 371 56.72 25.80 3.22
N THR A 372 57.40 25.27 2.18
CA THR A 372 58.12 23.95 2.03
C THR A 372 57.51 22.74 1.28
N GLN A 373 58.37 22.11 0.45
CA GLN A 373 58.17 21.07 -0.59
C GLN A 373 58.49 19.61 -0.15
N LEU A 374 57.77 18.65 -0.76
CA LEU A 374 58.17 17.34 -1.42
C LEU A 374 58.95 16.24 -0.63
N PRO A 375 58.95 14.93 -1.04
CA PRO A 375 58.99 14.42 -2.43
C PRO A 375 58.22 13.12 -2.82
N GLU A 376 58.25 12.85 -4.14
CA GLU A 376 57.80 11.68 -4.92
C GLU A 376 58.74 10.46 -4.80
N ASP A 377 58.22 9.27 -5.13
CA ASP A 377 59.01 8.11 -5.64
C ASP A 377 58.17 7.19 -6.57
N THR A 378 58.86 6.46 -7.44
CA THR A 378 58.50 6.10 -8.84
C THR A 378 58.67 4.58 -9.15
N TYR A 379 57.62 3.87 -9.64
CA TYR A 379 57.50 2.69 -10.58
C TYR A 379 58.35 1.37 -10.42
N PRO A 380 58.15 0.19 -11.15
CA PRO A 380 57.46 -0.08 -12.46
C PRO A 380 56.71 -1.45 -12.74
N LEU A 381 55.86 -1.46 -13.81
CA LEU A 381 55.49 -2.43 -14.93
C LEU A 381 55.47 -4.00 -14.75
N PRO A 382 54.71 -4.82 -15.56
CA PRO A 382 54.68 -4.77 -17.05
C PRO A 382 53.39 -5.15 -17.85
N ASP A 383 53.50 -4.87 -19.15
CA ASP A 383 52.60 -5.10 -20.31
C ASP A 383 52.38 -6.56 -20.72
N LEU A 384 51.22 -6.86 -21.32
CA LEU A 384 51.07 -7.89 -22.37
C LEU A 384 49.81 -7.64 -23.23
N ARG A 385 50.00 -7.66 -24.56
CA ARG A 385 49.04 -7.31 -25.62
C ARG A 385 48.12 -8.45 -26.07
N LEU A 386 47.03 -8.02 -26.75
CA LEU A 386 46.29 -8.61 -27.89
C LEU A 386 45.13 -9.60 -27.63
N GLY A 387 43.94 -9.20 -28.12
CA GLY A 387 42.85 -10.11 -28.50
C GLY A 387 41.44 -9.47 -28.47
N THR A 388 40.97 -8.90 -29.59
CA THR A 388 39.53 -8.71 -29.84
C THR A 388 38.88 -10.05 -30.20
N PRO A 389 37.68 -10.37 -29.68
CA PRO A 389 36.52 -10.41 -30.60
C PRO A 389 35.16 -10.00 -29.99
N ARG A 390 34.34 -9.40 -30.87
CA ARG A 390 32.89 -9.56 -31.10
C ARG A 390 31.91 -9.53 -29.90
N SER A 391 31.10 -8.45 -29.91
CA SER A 391 29.62 -8.47 -29.92
C SER A 391 28.92 -9.61 -29.15
N GLY A 392 28.47 -9.32 -27.93
CA GLY A 392 27.52 -10.12 -27.18
C GLY A 392 27.23 -9.50 -25.82
N THR A 393 26.26 -8.59 -25.73
CA THR A 393 25.85 -8.00 -24.45
C THR A 393 25.08 -9.03 -23.62
N VAL A 394 25.78 -9.72 -22.73
CA VAL A 394 25.16 -10.51 -21.65
C VAL A 394 24.93 -9.58 -20.47
N CYS A 395 23.66 -9.34 -20.11
CA CYS A 395 23.31 -8.62 -18.89
C CYS A 395 23.39 -9.58 -17.70
N ILE A 396 24.43 -9.43 -16.88
CA ILE A 396 24.53 -10.08 -15.57
C ILE A 396 23.89 -9.14 -14.54
N LEU A 397 22.79 -9.59 -13.92
CA LEU A 397 22.18 -8.95 -12.76
C LEU A 397 22.97 -9.38 -11.51
N GLY A 398 23.74 -8.46 -10.93
CA GLY A 398 24.33 -8.61 -9.60
C GLY A 398 23.34 -8.17 -8.51
N PRO A 399 23.32 -8.82 -7.34
CA PRO A 399 22.33 -8.57 -6.29
C PRO A 399 22.65 -7.26 -5.54
N VAL A 400 21.62 -6.48 -5.24
CA VAL A 400 21.74 -5.34 -4.30
C VAL A 400 21.57 -5.89 -2.89
N VAL A 401 22.67 -5.85 -2.16
CA VAL A 401 22.80 -6.10 -0.73
C VAL A 401 21.87 -5.17 0.05
N SER A 402 21.06 -5.76 0.93
CA SER A 402 20.19 -5.06 1.88
C SER A 402 20.83 -5.08 3.27
N LEU A 403 20.78 -3.92 3.94
CA LEU A 403 20.75 -3.80 5.39
C LEU A 403 19.41 -3.15 5.76
#